data_AF-A0A7D4QJA1-F1
#
_entry.id   AF-A0A7D4QJA1-F1
#
_cell.length_a   1.000
_cell.length_b   1.000
_cell.length_c   1.000
_cell.angle_alpha   90.00
_cell.angle_beta   90.00
_cell.angle_gamma   90.00
#
_symmetry.space_group_name_H-M   'P 1'
#
loop_
_entity.id
_entity.type
_entity.pdbx_description
1 polymer ?
#
loop_
_entity_poly.entity_id
_entity_poly.type
_entity_poly.pdbx_seq_one_letter_code
_entity_poly.pdbx_strand_id
1 'polypeptide(L)' 'METLPGWKIDINEIANNVYRVTLTDAYGRQAGATGTDLGEVIKQVEGYAIDIEKQIREK' A
#
# COMPACT_ATOMS: atom_id res chain seq x y z
N MET A 1 11.44 -7.18 3.34
CA MET A 1 10.11 -6.71 2.90
C MET A 1 10.17 -6.68 1.40
N GLU A 2 9.58 -7.68 0.75
CA GLU A 2 9.50 -7.77 -0.70
C GLU A 2 8.30 -6.92 -1.13
N THR A 3 8.56 -5.65 -1.45
CA THR A 3 7.55 -4.79 -2.05
C THR A 3 7.09 -5.43 -3.35
N LEU A 4 5.76 -5.45 -3.59
CA LEU A 4 5.19 -5.97 -4.84
C LEU A 4 5.93 -5.39 -6.05
N PRO A 5 6.44 -6.23 -6.97
CA PRO A 5 7.19 -5.75 -8.11
C PRO A 5 6.35 -4.77 -8.94
N GLY A 6 6.87 -3.56 -9.14
CA GLY A 6 6.18 -2.51 -9.87
C GLY A 6 5.32 -1.55 -9.02
N TRP A 7 5.21 -1.79 -7.71
CA TRP A 7 4.55 -0.87 -6.78
C TRP A 7 5.56 -0.02 -6.00
N LYS A 8 5.31 1.28 -5.94
CA LYS A 8 6.09 2.25 -5.18
C LYS A 8 5.37 2.58 -3.89
N ILE A 9 6.08 2.52 -2.79
CA ILE A 9 5.57 2.89 -1.46
C ILE A 9 5.87 4.35 -1.16
N ASP A 10 4.87 5.04 -0.62
CA ASP A 10 4.92 6.40 -0.14
C ASP A 10 4.37 6.43 1.29
N ILE A 11 5.20 6.87 2.24
CA ILE A 11 4.88 6.88 3.67
C ILE A 11 4.97 8.32 4.16
N ASN A 12 3.87 8.84 4.67
CA ASN A 12 3.80 10.19 5.24
C ASN A 12 3.25 10.13 6.65
N GLU A 13 3.95 10.75 7.60
CA GLU A 13 3.35 11.07 8.89
C GLU A 13 2.43 12.29 8.73
N ILE A 14 1.13 12.10 9.00
CA ILE A 14 0.11 13.13 8.79
C ILE A 14 -0.40 13.75 10.09
N ALA A 15 -0.11 13.10 11.23
CA ALA A 15 -0.33 13.59 12.58
C ALA A 15 0.61 12.84 13.53
N ASN A 16 0.71 13.28 14.78
CA ASN A 16 1.59 12.68 15.79
C ASN A 16 1.40 11.16 15.87
N ASN A 17 2.40 10.41 15.40
CA ASN A 17 2.38 8.95 15.34
C ASN A 17 1.19 8.37 14.54
N VAL A 18 0.75 9.08 13.50
CA VAL A 18 -0.27 8.63 12.53
C VAL A 18 0.34 8.68 11.13
N TYR A 19 0.42 7.52 10.49
CA TYR A 19 1.05 7.34 9.20
C TYR A 19 0.01 7.07 8.14
N ARG A 20 0.12 7.77 7.01
CA ARG A 20 -0.54 7.44 5.75
C ARG A 20 0.46 6.67 4.89
N VAL A 21 0.10 5.46 4.49
CA VAL A 21 0.89 4.65 3.57
C VAL A 21 0.11 4.47 2.28
N THR A 22 0.76 4.72 1.16
CA THR A 22 0.19 4.56 -0.19
C THR A 22 1.13 3.71 -1.03
N LEU A 23 0.62 2.64 -1.64
CA LEU A 23 1.27 1.93 -2.73
C LEU A 23 0.68 2.43 -4.05
N THR A 24 1.53 2.83 -4.99
CA THR A 24 1.14 3.22 -6.34
C THR A 24 1.90 2.39 -7.36
N ASP A 25 1.19 1.77 -8.28
CA ASP A 25 1.81 0.95 -9.33
C ASP A 25 2.24 1.78 -10.56
N ALA A 26 2.85 1.12 -11.54
CA ALA A 26 3.25 1.76 -12.81
C ALA A 26 2.07 2.26 -13.67
N TYR A 27 0.87 1.74 -13.47
CA TYR A 27 -0.34 2.12 -14.21
C TYR A 27 -1.20 3.17 -13.49
N GLY A 28 -0.74 3.70 -12.34
CA GLY A 28 -1.44 4.73 -11.56
C GLY A 28 -2.55 4.20 -10.64
N ARG A 29 -2.68 2.88 -10.47
CA ARG A 29 -3.52 2.22 -9.46
C ARG A 29 -2.92 2.46 -8.09
N GLN A 30 -3.79 2.74 -7.12
CA GLN A 30 -3.37 3.09 -5.77
C GLN A 30 -4.07 2.20 -4.74
N ALA A 31 -3.30 1.79 -3.74
CA ALA A 31 -3.79 1.19 -2.50
C ALA A 31 -3.26 2.04 -1.34
N GLY A 32 -4.08 2.32 -0.34
CA GLY A 32 -3.63 3.15 0.78
C GLY A 32 -4.41 2.92 2.05
N ALA A 33 -3.76 3.16 3.18
CA ALA A 33 -4.34 3.08 4.51
C ALA A 33 -3.69 4.13 5.42
N THR A 34 -4.33 4.38 6.56
CA THR A 34 -3.85 5.30 7.58
C THR A 34 -4.00 4.66 8.94
N GLY A 35 -2.98 4.77 9.79
CA GLY A 35 -3.01 4.21 11.13
C GLY A 35 -1.81 4.59 11.96
N THR A 36 -1.83 4.20 13.24
CA THR A 36 -0.79 4.55 14.22
C THR A 36 0.34 3.53 14.30
N ASP A 37 0.08 2.29 13.87
CA ASP A 37 1.09 1.24 13.76
C ASP A 37 1.56 1.15 12.30
N LEU A 38 2.75 1.69 12.03
CA LEU A 38 3.31 1.70 10.67
C LEU A 38 3.46 0.28 10.10
N GLY A 39 3.81 -0.70 10.92
CA GLY A 39 4.01 -2.08 10.47
C GLY A 39 2.72 -2.76 10.06
N GLU A 40 1.63 -2.57 10.81
CA GLU A 40 0.31 -3.05 10.44
C GLU A 40 -0.24 -2.34 9.20
N VAL A 41 -0.08 -1.02 9.13
CA VAL A 41 -0.57 -0.23 7.98
C VAL A 41 0.15 -0.66 6.70
N ILE A 42 1.47 -0.92 6.73
CA ILE A 42 2.21 -1.45 5.57
C ILE A 42 1.63 -2.80 5.13
N LYS A 43 1.48 -3.76 6.05
CA LYS A 43 0.93 -5.10 5.72
C LYS A 43 -0.45 -5.02 5.10
N GLN A 44 -1.29 -4.13 5.62
CA GLN A 44 -2.64 -3.91 5.12
C GLN A 44 -2.63 -3.37 3.68
N VAL A 45 -1.80 -2.37 3.40
CA VAL A 45 -1.68 -1.78 2.06
C VAL A 45 -1.06 -2.77 1.07
N GLU A 46 -0.09 -3.58 1.48
CA GLU A 46 0.45 -4.70 0.68
C GLU A 46 -0.65 -5.71 0.32
N GLY A 47 -1.51 -6.07 1.27
CA GLY A 47 -2.66 -6.96 1.03
C GLY A 47 -3.62 -6.38 -0.02
N TYR A 48 -3.96 -5.09 0.09
CA TYR A 48 -4.80 -4.42 -0.89
C TYR A 48 -4.18 -4.40 -2.29
N ALA A 49 -2.89 -4.12 -2.40
CA ALA A 49 -2.20 -4.14 -3.68
C ALA A 49 -2.15 -5.56 -4.29
N ILE A 50 -1.96 -6.61 -3.48
CA ILE A 50 -2.06 -8.01 -3.93
C ILE A 50 -3.46 -8.32 -4.47
N ASP A 51 -4.51 -7.91 -3.77
CA ASP A 51 -5.87 -8.21 -4.20
C ASP A 51 -6.25 -7.48 -5.49
N ILE A 52 -5.74 -6.25 -5.70
CA ILE A 52 -5.84 -5.53 -6.98
C ILE A 52 -5.16 -6.33 -8.11
N GLU A 53 -3.94 -6.84 -7.88
CA GLU A 53 -3.23 -7.66 -8.87
C GLU A 53 -3.99 -8.95 -9.22
N LYS A 54 -4.54 -9.64 -8.20
CA LYS A 54 -5.36 -10.85 -8.42
C LYS A 54 -6.59 -10.55 -9.28
N GLN A 55 -7.34 -9.50 -8.95
CA GLN A 55 -8.54 -9.11 -9.69
C GLN A 55 -8.26 -8.79 -11.17
N ILE A 56 -7.06 -8.29 -11.48
CA ILE A 56 -6.67 -7.97 -12.86
C ILE A 56 -6.20 -9.23 -13.60
N ARG A 57 -5.51 -10.14 -12.92
CA ARG A 57 -5.07 -11.40 -13.51
C ARG A 57 -6.21 -12.39 -13.76
N GLU A 58 -7.26 -12.34 -12.95
CA GLU A 58 -8.45 -13.19 -13.07
C GLU A 58 -9.51 -12.62 -14.05
N LYS A 59 -9.22 -11.50 -14.71
CA LYS A 59 -9.99 -10.95 -15.83
C LYS A 59 -9.44 -11.41 -17.18
#